data_AF-A0A3Q2X6H2-F1
#
_entry.id   AF-A0A3Q2X6H2-F1
#
_cell.length_a   1.000
_cell.length_b   1.000
_cell.length_c   1.000
_cell.angle_alpha   90.00
_cell.angle_beta   90.00
_cell.angle_gamma   90.00
#
_symmetry.space_group_name_H-M   'P 1'
#
loop_
_entity.id
_entity.type
_entity.pdbx_description
1 polymer ?
#
loop_
_entity_poly.entity_id
_entity_poly.type
_entity_poly.pdbx_seq_one_letter_code
_entity_poly.pdbx_strand_id
1 'polypeptide(L)'
;MPWSQARTWSDMPRTYGLTGPISEDLPEEENLIQTRKLLDTMKSYNVYENNLELENRERVVKRLESLFRDWLKEMCIEMNVPKVVTEKVGGKIFPFGSYHLGVHSKGNYPDII
;
A
#
# COMPACT_ATOMS: atom_id res chain seq x y z
N MET A 1 21.20 -27.67 -38.91
CA MET A 1 19.88 -27.18 -38.44
C MET A 1 20.08 -26.61 -37.05
N PRO A 2 20.13 -25.28 -36.84
CA PRO A 2 20.29 -24.72 -35.50
C PRO A 2 18.96 -24.85 -34.75
N TRP A 3 19.05 -25.44 -33.58
CA TRP A 3 18.06 -25.54 -32.52
C TRP A 3 17.47 -24.16 -32.22
N SER A 4 16.15 -24.02 -32.36
CA SER A 4 15.42 -22.84 -31.89
C SER A 4 15.46 -22.82 -30.36
N GLN A 5 16.02 -21.75 -29.80
CA GLN A 5 15.96 -21.47 -28.35
C GLN A 5 14.48 -21.39 -27.93
N ALA A 6 14.08 -22.23 -26.97
CA ALA A 6 12.78 -22.14 -26.35
C ALA A 6 12.68 -20.82 -25.56
N ARG A 7 11.61 -20.05 -25.78
CA ARG A 7 11.34 -18.81 -25.02
C ARG A 7 11.33 -19.10 -23.53
N THR A 8 12.02 -18.26 -22.77
CA THR A 8 12.01 -18.32 -21.32
C THR A 8 10.76 -17.59 -20.77
N TRP A 9 10.34 -17.90 -19.54
CA TRP A 9 9.18 -17.24 -18.92
C TRP A 9 9.38 -15.72 -18.74
N SER A 10 10.62 -15.25 -18.75
CA SER A 10 11.01 -13.84 -18.77
C SER A 10 10.70 -13.12 -20.09
N ASP A 11 10.50 -13.85 -21.19
CA ASP A 11 10.22 -13.29 -22.53
C ASP A 11 8.72 -13.14 -22.82
N MET A 12 7.85 -13.45 -21.85
CA MET A 12 6.40 -13.33 -22.00
C MET A 12 5.93 -11.94 -21.53
N PRO A 13 5.07 -11.25 -22.31
CA PRO A 13 4.46 -10.00 -21.88
C PRO A 13 3.76 -10.19 -20.54
N ARG A 14 4.02 -9.28 -19.59
CA ARG A 14 3.38 -9.33 -18.28
C ARG A 14 1.89 -9.03 -18.46
N THR A 15 1.04 -10.05 -18.32
CA THR A 15 -0.41 -9.89 -18.32
C THR A 15 -0.91 -9.55 -16.92
N TYR A 16 -1.84 -8.60 -16.83
CA TYR A 16 -2.53 -8.27 -15.59
C TYR A 16 -3.97 -8.78 -15.67
N GLY A 17 -4.32 -9.78 -14.86
CA GLY A 17 -5.64 -10.42 -14.88
C GLY A 17 -5.65 -11.80 -15.57
N LEU A 18 -6.85 -12.40 -15.65
CA LEU A 18 -7.05 -13.74 -16.19
C LEU A 18 -7.16 -13.77 -17.73
N THR A 19 -7.63 -12.67 -18.33
CA THR A 19 -7.82 -12.51 -19.77
C THR A 19 -6.96 -11.37 -20.31
N GLY A 20 -6.74 -11.34 -21.63
CA GLY A 20 -6.05 -10.22 -22.29
C GLY A 20 -6.81 -8.90 -22.17
N PRO A 21 -6.13 -7.76 -22.44
CA PRO A 21 -6.76 -6.44 -22.42
C PRO A 21 -7.84 -6.32 -23.51
N ILE A 22 -8.86 -5.49 -23.25
CA ILE A 22 -9.92 -5.19 -24.22
C ILE A 22 -9.42 -4.22 -25.29
N SER A 23 -8.59 -3.24 -24.89
CA SER A 23 -7.90 -2.30 -25.78
C SER A 23 -6.56 -1.92 -25.13
N GLU A 24 -5.57 -1.68 -25.98
CA GLU A 24 -4.25 -1.15 -25.61
C GLU A 24 -4.06 0.29 -26.11
N ASP A 25 -5.14 0.93 -26.58
CA ASP A 25 -5.10 2.29 -27.12
C ASP A 25 -4.75 3.30 -26.03
N LEU A 26 -3.91 4.27 -26.39
CA LEU A 26 -3.54 5.36 -25.51
C LEU A 26 -4.64 6.44 -25.48
N PRO A 27 -4.77 7.21 -24.38
CA PRO A 27 -5.75 8.27 -24.30
C PRO A 27 -5.47 9.37 -25.34
N GLU A 28 -6.54 9.88 -25.96
CA GLU A 28 -6.47 11.04 -26.83
C GLU A 28 -6.37 12.34 -26.01
N GLU A 29 -6.04 13.46 -26.66
CA GLU A 29 -5.92 14.76 -25.99
C GLU A 29 -7.24 15.18 -25.31
N GLU A 30 -8.40 14.85 -25.89
CA GLU A 30 -9.69 15.12 -25.26
C GLU A 30 -9.86 14.36 -23.93
N ASN A 31 -9.44 13.09 -23.87
CA ASN A 31 -9.48 12.31 -22.63
C ASN A 31 -8.57 12.93 -21.55
N LEU A 32 -7.42 13.48 -21.93
CA LEU A 32 -6.51 14.18 -21.02
C LEU A 32 -7.12 15.49 -20.50
N ILE A 33 -7.87 16.23 -21.32
CA ILE A 33 -8.62 17.42 -20.90
C ILE A 33 -9.71 17.04 -19.90
N GLN A 34 -10.46 15.98 -20.17
CA GLN A 34 -11.52 15.49 -19.26
C GLN A 34 -10.94 15.01 -17.93
N THR A 35 -9.81 14.31 -17.95
CA THR A 35 -9.10 13.88 -16.74
C THR A 35 -8.69 15.07 -15.87
N ARG A 36 -8.17 16.15 -16.48
CA ARG A 36 -7.83 17.40 -15.76
C ARG A 36 -9.07 18.02 -15.09
N LYS A 37 -10.19 18.11 -15.80
CA LYS A 37 -11.46 18.63 -15.24
C LYS A 37 -11.97 17.80 -14.06
N LEU A 38 -11.83 16.47 -14.14
CA LEU A 38 -12.18 15.57 -13.05
C LEU A 38 -11.32 15.85 -11.81
N LEU A 39 -9.99 15.95 -11.98
CA LEU A 39 -9.07 16.24 -10.87
C LEU A 39 -9.40 17.59 -10.20
N ASP A 40 -9.69 18.63 -10.97
CA ASP A 40 -10.03 19.94 -10.41
C ASP A 40 -11.38 19.93 -9.68
N THR A 41 -12.33 19.14 -10.17
CA THR A 41 -13.60 18.91 -9.48
C THR A 41 -13.40 18.16 -8.17
N MET A 42 -12.56 17.12 -8.15
CA MET A 42 -12.26 16.39 -6.91
C MET A 42 -11.58 17.30 -5.86
N LYS A 43 -10.67 18.19 -6.30
CA LYS A 43 -10.05 19.18 -5.41
C LYS A 43 -11.09 20.13 -4.81
N SER A 44 -12.09 20.57 -5.58
CA SER A 44 -13.13 21.48 -5.07
C SER A 44 -14.01 20.83 -4.00
N TYR A 45 -14.20 19.50 -4.05
CA TYR A 45 -14.85 18.72 -3.00
C TYR A 45 -13.94 18.40 -1.80
N ASN A 46 -12.69 18.87 -1.79
CA ASN A 46 -11.75 18.71 -0.67
C ASN A 46 -11.52 17.24 -0.26
N VAL A 47 -11.57 16.32 -1.24
CA VAL A 47 -11.43 14.87 -1.01
C VAL A 47 -9.99 14.45 -0.71
N TYR A 48 -9.01 15.26 -1.13
CA TYR A 48 -7.59 14.99 -0.90
C TYR A 48 -7.16 15.42 0.49
N GLU A 49 -6.45 14.53 1.16
CA GLU A 49 -5.80 14.83 2.43
C GLU A 49 -4.64 15.82 2.26
N ASN A 50 -4.39 16.65 3.27
CA ASN A 50 -3.26 17.56 3.27
C ASN A 50 -1.99 16.92 3.87
N ASN A 51 -0.81 17.49 3.57
CA ASN A 51 0.47 16.94 4.03
C ASN A 51 0.58 16.85 5.56
N LEU A 52 0.00 17.80 6.31
CA LEU A 52 0.03 17.80 7.77
C LEU A 52 -0.81 16.65 8.35
N GLU A 53 -1.99 16.39 7.77
CA GLU A 53 -2.85 15.27 8.14
C GLU A 53 -2.14 13.93 7.86
N LEU A 54 -1.47 13.82 6.70
CA LEU A 54 -0.70 12.64 6.32
C LEU A 54 0.47 12.39 7.31
N GLU A 55 1.26 13.42 7.62
CA GLU A 55 2.34 13.33 8.61
C GLU A 55 1.83 12.93 10.00
N ASN A 56 0.67 13.44 10.40
CA ASN A 56 0.04 13.09 11.66
C ASN A 56 -0.36 11.60 11.69
N ARG A 57 -0.94 11.08 10.61
CA ARG A 57 -1.28 9.66 10.49
C ARG A 57 -0.07 8.76 10.54
N GLU A 58 1.00 9.11 9.82
CA GLU A 58 2.25 8.37 9.88
C GLU A 58 2.80 8.31 11.31
N ARG A 59 2.73 9.42 12.05
CA ARG A 59 3.16 9.49 13.45
C ARG A 59 2.32 8.55 14.32
N VAL A 60 1.01 8.52 14.12
CA VAL A 60 0.10 7.61 14.85
C VAL A 60 0.42 6.16 14.55
N VAL A 61 0.61 5.79 13.27
CA VAL A 61 0.96 4.40 12.88
C VAL A 61 2.31 4.00 13.48
N LYS A 62 3.33 4.86 13.43
CA LYS A 62 4.64 4.60 14.06
C LYS A 62 4.52 4.45 15.58
N ARG A 63 3.66 5.24 16.23
CA ARG A 63 3.40 5.13 17.66
C ARG A 63 2.71 3.82 18.01
N LEU A 64 1.72 3.41 17.23
CA LEU A 64 1.05 2.11 17.39
C LEU A 64 2.04 0.95 17.23
N GLU A 65 2.96 1.02 16.26
CA GLU A 65 3.98 -0.01 16.08
C GLU A 65 4.90 -0.12 17.31
N SER A 66 5.31 1.01 17.89
CA SER A 66 6.08 1.03 19.14
C SER A 66 5.30 0.36 20.28
N LEU A 67 4.04 0.74 20.48
CA LEU A 67 3.21 0.19 21.56
C LEU A 67 2.99 -1.31 21.40
N PHE A 68 2.75 -1.77 20.18
CA PHE A 68 2.62 -3.19 19.88
C PHE A 68 3.90 -3.97 20.20
N ARG A 69 5.07 -3.42 19.85
CA ARG A 69 6.37 -4.05 20.16
C ARG A 69 6.64 -4.09 21.65
N ASP A 70 6.27 -3.05 22.39
CA ASP A 70 6.44 -3.00 23.84
C ASP A 70 5.52 -4.02 24.53
N TRP A 71 4.24 -4.04 24.16
CA TRP A 71 3.28 -5.05 24.61
C TRP A 71 3.75 -6.48 24.31
N LEU A 72 4.30 -6.73 23.11
CA LEU A 72 4.77 -8.06 22.73
C LEU A 72 5.95 -8.52 23.61
N LYS A 73 6.84 -7.60 24.01
CA LYS A 73 7.94 -7.90 24.93
C LYS A 73 7.43 -8.22 26.33
N GLU A 74 6.47 -7.43 26.83
CA GLU A 74 5.81 -7.68 28.12
C GLU A 74 5.15 -9.06 28.14
N MET A 75 4.44 -9.42 27.06
CA MET A 75 3.84 -10.73 26.90
C MET A 75 4.85 -11.88 26.89
N CYS A 76 6.01 -11.69 26.26
CA CYS A 76 7.07 -12.70 26.31
C CYS A 76 7.60 -12.91 27.74
N ILE A 77 7.72 -11.84 28.53
CA ILE A 77 8.16 -11.92 29.92
C ILE A 77 7.12 -12.66 30.77
N GLU A 78 5.83 -12.33 30.62
CA GLU A 78 4.74 -12.98 31.35
C GLU A 78 4.60 -14.47 31.00
N MET A 79 4.81 -14.84 29.73
CA MET A 79 4.79 -16.23 29.27
C MET A 79 6.09 -16.99 29.58
N ASN A 80 7.03 -16.39 30.31
CA ASN A 80 8.32 -16.98 30.67
C ASN A 80 9.14 -17.44 29.44
N VAL A 81 9.01 -16.71 28.32
CA VAL A 81 9.77 -16.95 27.09
C VAL A 81 11.24 -16.62 27.33
N PRO A 82 12.20 -17.46 26.88
CA PRO A 82 13.61 -17.19 27.08
C PRO A 82 14.04 -15.82 26.56
N LYS A 83 14.92 -15.12 27.29
CA LYS A 83 15.41 -13.78 26.91
C LYS A 83 16.00 -13.73 25.50
N VAL A 84 16.72 -14.78 25.10
CA VAL A 84 17.30 -14.92 23.74
C VAL A 84 16.24 -14.90 22.63
N VAL A 85 15.01 -15.34 22.93
CA VAL A 85 13.87 -15.30 22.01
C VAL A 85 13.13 -13.97 22.12
N THR A 86 12.97 -13.44 23.34
CA THR A 86 12.32 -12.15 23.60
C THR A 86 13.03 -10.97 22.92
N GLU A 87 14.37 -10.94 22.93
CA GLU A 87 15.16 -9.90 22.26
C GLU A 87 15.06 -9.96 20.73
N LYS A 88 14.71 -11.14 20.18
CA LYS A 88 14.51 -11.36 18.75
C LYS A 88 13.04 -11.32 18.35
N VAL A 89 12.13 -11.17 19.31
CA VAL A 89 10.71 -11.14 19.04
C VAL A 89 10.40 -9.87 18.24
N GLY A 90 9.96 -10.09 17.00
CA GLY A 90 9.63 -9.04 16.06
C GLY A 90 8.14 -8.85 15.96
N GLY A 91 7.75 -7.91 15.11
CA GLY A 91 6.35 -7.58 14.91
C GLY A 91 6.29 -6.29 14.13
N LYS A 92 5.41 -6.22 13.14
CA LYS A 92 5.26 -5.04 12.31
C LYS A 92 3.79 -4.84 12.02
N ILE A 93 3.36 -3.60 12.16
CA ILE A 93 2.02 -3.18 11.78
C ILE A 93 2.03 -2.87 10.29
N PHE A 94 1.06 -3.41 9.58
CA PHE A 94 0.89 -3.15 8.16
C PHE A 94 -0.43 -2.43 7.91
N PRO A 95 -0.40 -1.19 7.39
CA PRO A 95 -1.61 -0.58 6.89
C PRO A 95 -2.12 -1.35 5.67
N PHE A 96 -3.43 -1.50 5.58
CA PHE A 96 -4.13 -2.01 4.41
C PHE A 96 -5.31 -1.10 4.04
N GLY A 97 -6.10 -1.51 3.05
CA GLY A 97 -7.27 -0.75 2.62
C GLY A 97 -6.93 0.59 1.97
N SER A 98 -7.88 1.51 2.04
CA SER A 98 -7.82 2.80 1.32
C SER A 98 -6.59 3.64 1.67
N TYR A 99 -6.12 3.57 2.93
CA TYR A 99 -4.94 4.30 3.38
C TYR A 99 -3.66 3.76 2.73
N HIS A 100 -3.51 2.43 2.65
CA HIS A 100 -2.37 1.81 1.95
C HIS A 100 -2.39 2.10 0.45
N LEU A 101 -3.58 2.19 -0.15
CA LEU A 101 -3.76 2.47 -1.57
C LEU A 101 -3.63 3.96 -1.93
N GLY A 102 -3.54 4.86 -0.94
CA GLY A 102 -3.44 6.30 -1.17
C GLY A 102 -4.71 6.96 -1.71
N VAL A 103 -5.87 6.33 -1.51
CA VAL A 103 -7.18 6.79 -2.00
C VAL A 103 -8.16 7.12 -0.85
N HIS A 104 -7.67 7.19 0.38
CA HIS A 104 -8.48 7.55 1.54
C HIS A 104 -8.90 9.03 1.47
N SER A 105 -10.15 9.30 1.88
CA SER A 105 -10.65 10.66 2.03
C SER A 105 -10.36 11.20 3.44
N LYS A 106 -10.48 12.52 3.60
CA LYS A 106 -10.41 13.16 4.92
C LYS A 106 -11.34 12.50 5.92
N GLY A 107 -10.85 12.29 7.14
CA GLY A 107 -11.64 11.72 8.23
C GLY A 107 -11.71 10.19 8.27
N ASN A 108 -11.25 9.46 7.24
CA ASN A 108 -11.13 8.00 7.33
C ASN A 108 -10.02 7.61 8.31
N TYR A 109 -10.09 6.46 8.98
CA TYR A 109 -9.00 5.95 9.83
C TYR A 109 -8.18 4.89 9.08
N PRO A 110 -6.87 4.73 9.38
CA PRO A 110 -6.07 3.66 8.79
C PRO A 110 -6.51 2.29 9.30
N ASP A 111 -6.85 1.38 8.38
CA ASP A 111 -7.00 -0.04 8.69
C ASP A 111 -5.61 -0.68 8.82
N ILE A 112 -5.37 -1.43 9.90
CA ILE A 112 -4.05 -2.00 10.20
C ILE A 112 -4.15 -3.47 10.65
N ILE A 113 -3.16 -4.28 10.27
CA ILE A 113 -2.95 -5.66 10.73
C ILE A 113 -1.59 -5.81 11.41
#